data_AF-A0A3D0XXX0-F1
#
_entry.id   AF-A0A3D0XXX0-F1
#
_cell.length_a   1.000
_cell.length_b   1.000
_cell.length_c   1.000
_cell.angle_alpha   90.00
_cell.angle_beta   90.00
_cell.angle_gamma   90.00
#
_symmetry.space_group_name_H-M   'P 1'
#
loop_
_entity.id
_entity.type
_entity.pdbx_description
1 polymer ?
#
loop_
_entity_poly.entity_id
_entity_poly.type
_entity_poly.pdbx_seq_one_letter_code
_entity_poly.pdbx_strand_id
1 'polypeptide(L)'
;MDESSVLIRGLDAAVVKRLNTKAKQMHLSRNELIIQILENAVSHDLFAATEEKYQALSNHYMQAFEQVVKDNTQALRRNTDTDLQVLKLLDGVFDDDGDAETEE
;
A
#
# COMPACT_ATOMS: atom_id res chain seq x y z
N MET A 1 -9.20 -17.33 -41.09
CA MET A 1 -8.35 -16.48 -40.25
C MET A 1 -8.78 -16.77 -38.83
N ASP A 2 -7.86 -17.20 -37.97
CA ASP A 2 -8.16 -17.29 -36.53
C ASP A 2 -8.46 -15.89 -36.00
N GLU A 3 -9.50 -15.77 -35.18
CA GLU A 3 -9.98 -14.51 -34.58
C GLU A 3 -8.89 -13.78 -33.76
N SER A 4 -7.79 -14.44 -33.44
CA SER A 4 -6.69 -13.93 -32.61
C SER A 4 -5.50 -13.35 -33.39
N SER A 5 -5.58 -13.27 -34.73
CA SER A 5 -4.45 -12.81 -35.56
C SER A 5 -4.54 -11.32 -35.92
N VAL A 6 -3.49 -10.54 -35.64
CA VAL A 6 -3.42 -9.10 -35.93
C VAL A 6 -2.51 -8.83 -37.13
N LEU A 7 -3.02 -8.09 -38.11
CA LEU A 7 -2.26 -7.64 -39.27
C LEU A 7 -1.76 -6.22 -39.07
N ILE A 8 -0.44 -6.06 -38.97
CA ILE A 8 0.20 -4.75 -38.86
C ILE A 8 0.55 -4.24 -40.27
N ARG A 9 -0.13 -3.17 -40.71
CA ARG A 9 0.10 -2.52 -42.01
C ARG A 9 0.85 -1.21 -41.83
N GLY A 10 1.47 -0.72 -42.91
CA GLY A 10 2.12 0.59 -42.94
C GLY A 10 3.46 0.68 -42.21
N LEU A 11 4.10 -0.45 -41.92
CA LEU A 11 5.46 -0.45 -41.37
C LEU A 11 6.46 0.04 -42.43
N ASP A 12 7.29 1.01 -42.04
CA ASP A 12 8.41 1.47 -42.84
C ASP A 12 9.36 0.30 -43.17
N ALA A 13 9.82 0.23 -44.42
CA ALA A 13 10.79 -0.74 -44.88
C ALA A 13 12.06 -0.77 -44.01
N ALA A 14 12.50 0.38 -43.48
CA ALA A 14 13.62 0.45 -42.55
C ALA A 14 13.36 -0.32 -41.25
N VAL A 15 12.15 -0.20 -40.70
CA VAL A 15 11.71 -0.92 -39.49
C VAL A 15 11.62 -2.41 -39.77
N VAL A 16 11.03 -2.80 -40.90
CA VAL A 16 10.96 -4.21 -41.32
C VAL A 16 12.35 -4.82 -41.47
N LYS A 17 13.29 -4.09 -42.06
CA LYS A 17 14.68 -4.54 -42.20
C LYS A 17 15.35 -4.75 -40.84
N ARG A 18 15.19 -3.80 -39.90
CA ARG A 18 15.72 -3.91 -38.54
C ARG A 18 15.14 -5.12 -37.80
N LEU A 19 13.83 -5.32 -37.87
CA LEU A 19 13.15 -6.48 -37.27
C LEU A 19 13.68 -7.80 -37.85
N ASN A 20 13.83 -7.90 -39.16
CA ASN A 20 14.39 -9.09 -39.81
C ASN A 20 15.84 -9.34 -39.39
N THR A 21 16.68 -8.30 -39.31
CA THR A 21 18.07 -8.43 -38.86
C THR A 21 18.14 -8.91 -37.42
N LYS A 22 17.34 -8.33 -36.53
CA LYS A 22 17.29 -8.71 -35.12
C LYS A 22 16.76 -10.14 -34.93
N ALA A 23 15.73 -10.52 -35.68
CA ALA A 23 15.17 -11.87 -35.65
C ALA A 23 16.22 -12.91 -36.07
N LYS A 24 16.99 -12.63 -37.14
CA LYS A 24 18.11 -13.48 -37.56
C LYS A 24 19.20 -13.61 -36.49
N GLN A 25 19.56 -12.51 -35.83
CA GLN A 25 20.57 -12.52 -34.75
C GLN A 25 20.13 -13.38 -33.56
N MET A 26 18.83 -13.46 -33.30
CA MET A 26 18.26 -14.21 -32.18
C MET A 26 17.80 -15.62 -32.57
N HIS A 27 18.01 -16.03 -33.83
CA HIS A 27 17.52 -17.30 -34.38
C HIS A 27 16.00 -17.48 -34.24
N LEU A 28 15.24 -16.38 -34.33
CA LEU A 28 13.79 -16.36 -34.26
C LEU A 28 13.19 -15.99 -35.61
N SER A 29 11.94 -16.38 -35.85
CA SER A 29 11.13 -15.74 -36.89
C SER A 29 10.81 -14.30 -36.49
N ARG A 30 10.53 -13.46 -37.49
CA ARG A 30 10.13 -12.07 -37.24
C ARG A 30 8.88 -12.00 -36.35
N ASN A 31 7.93 -12.91 -36.52
CA ASN A 31 6.70 -12.92 -35.75
C ASN A 31 6.94 -13.30 -34.30
N GLU A 32 7.78 -14.31 -34.03
CA GLU A 32 8.18 -14.68 -32.67
C GLU A 32 8.90 -13.53 -31.96
N LEU A 33 9.79 -12.82 -32.67
CA LEU A 33 10.44 -11.64 -32.11
C LEU A 33 9.43 -10.53 -31.76
N ILE A 34 8.45 -10.28 -32.64
CA ILE A 34 7.40 -9.28 -32.39
C ILE A 34 6.56 -9.68 -31.18
N ILE A 35 6.19 -10.95 -31.06
CA ILE A 35 5.45 -11.47 -29.90
C ILE A 35 6.26 -11.24 -28.62
N GLN A 36 7.55 -11.62 -28.59
CA GLN A 36 8.39 -11.39 -27.41
C GLN A 36 8.53 -9.92 -27.03
N ILE A 37 8.65 -9.02 -28.02
CA ILE A 37 8.70 -7.58 -27.77
C ILE A 37 7.40 -7.09 -27.13
N LEU A 38 6.25 -7.54 -27.66
CA LEU A 38 4.94 -7.17 -27.13
C LEU A 38 4.70 -7.75 -25.73
N GLU A 39 5.03 -9.01 -25.50
CA GLU A 39 4.91 -9.66 -24.19
C GLU A 39 5.78 -8.96 -23.13
N ASN A 40 7.02 -8.58 -23.49
CA ASN A 40 7.89 -7.83 -22.59
C ASN A 40 7.35 -6.43 -22.30
N ALA A 41 6.83 -5.72 -23.31
CA ALA A 41 6.23 -4.40 -23.12
C ALA A 41 5.00 -4.47 -22.22
N VAL A 42 4.09 -5.41 -22.48
CA VAL A 42 2.90 -5.63 -21.65
C VAL A 42 3.29 -6.04 -20.23
N SER A 43 4.25 -6.93 -20.05
CA SER A 43 4.69 -7.35 -18.72
C SER A 43 5.27 -6.19 -17.93
N HIS A 44 6.08 -5.33 -18.56
CA HIS A 44 6.66 -4.17 -17.92
C HIS A 44 5.60 -3.11 -17.57
N ASP A 45 4.66 -2.83 -18.47
CA ASP A 45 3.57 -1.89 -18.24
C ASP A 45 2.60 -2.39 -17.16
N LEU A 46 2.29 -3.69 -17.17
CA LEU A 46 1.45 -4.32 -16.15
C LEU A 46 2.15 -4.27 -14.78
N PHE A 47 3.45 -4.60 -14.74
CA PHE A 47 4.24 -4.54 -13.51
C PHE A 47 4.28 -3.13 -12.93
N ALA A 48 4.58 -2.12 -13.75
CA ALA A 48 4.58 -0.71 -13.35
C ALA A 48 3.20 -0.27 -12.81
N ALA A 49 2.13 -0.62 -13.53
CA ALA A 49 0.76 -0.30 -13.11
C ALA A 49 0.35 -1.01 -11.81
N THR A 50 0.83 -2.24 -11.58
CA THR A 50 0.56 -2.98 -10.34
C THR A 50 1.39 -2.49 -9.17
N GLU A 51 2.64 -2.09 -9.39
CA GLU A 51 3.54 -1.61 -8.35
C GLU A 51 3.05 -0.27 -7.79
N GLU A 52 2.68 0.67 -8.66
CA GLU A 52 2.11 1.96 -8.24
C GLU A 52 0.82 1.77 -7.43
N LYS A 53 -0.08 0.88 -7.88
CA LYS A 53 -1.31 0.55 -7.15
C LYS A 53 -1.04 -0.14 -5.81
N TYR A 54 -0.07 -1.04 -5.75
CA TYR A 54 0.29 -1.73 -4.52
C TYR A 54 0.90 -0.76 -3.50
N GLN A 55 1.80 0.13 -3.93
CA GLN A 55 2.38 1.17 -3.07
C GLN A 55 1.31 2.13 -2.56
N ALA A 56 0.39 2.60 -3.43
CA ALA A 56 -0.72 3.46 -3.03
C ALA A 56 -1.62 2.80 -1.98
N LEU A 57 -1.96 1.52 -2.18
CA LEU A 57 -2.79 0.76 -1.25
C LEU A 57 -2.06 0.51 0.08
N SER A 58 -0.78 0.16 0.04
CA SER A 58 0.06 -0.06 1.22
C SER A 58 0.18 1.22 2.05
N ASN A 59 0.46 2.35 1.41
CA ASN A 59 0.52 3.66 2.08
C ASN A 59 -0.82 4.02 2.73
N HIS A 60 -1.94 3.75 2.06
CA HIS A 60 -3.27 4.01 2.62
C HIS A 60 -3.56 3.18 3.88
N TYR A 61 -3.25 1.87 3.86
CA TYR A 61 -3.41 1.01 5.03
C TYR A 61 -2.47 1.40 6.18
N MET A 62 -1.24 1.79 5.88
CA MET A 62 -0.28 2.24 6.90
C MET A 62 -0.78 3.51 7.61
N GLN A 63 -1.25 4.51 6.84
CA GLN A 63 -1.82 5.74 7.40
C GLN A 63 -3.07 5.48 8.24
N ALA A 64 -3.97 4.61 7.76
CA ALA A 64 -5.16 4.23 8.51
C ALA A 64 -4.80 3.53 9.83
N PHE A 65 -3.81 2.64 9.80
CA PHE A 65 -3.31 1.94 10.99
C PHE A 65 -2.67 2.91 11.99
N GLU A 66 -1.79 3.80 11.54
CA GLU A 66 -1.18 4.84 12.38
C GLU A 66 -2.22 5.71 13.07
N GLN A 67 -3.27 6.09 12.34
CA GLN A 67 -4.37 6.88 12.88
C GLN A 67 -5.15 6.13 13.97
N VAL A 68 -5.49 4.85 13.73
CA VAL A 68 -6.17 4.00 14.73
C VAL A 68 -5.31 3.84 16.00
N VAL A 69 -4.01 3.58 15.85
CA VAL A 69 -3.09 3.47 16.98
C VAL A 69 -3.03 4.78 17.77
N LYS A 70 -2.94 5.92 17.08
CA LYS A 70 -2.92 7.25 17.71
C LYS A 70 -4.20 7.53 18.49
N ASP A 71 -5.36 7.27 17.89
CA ASP A 71 -6.66 7.52 18.51
C ASP A 71 -6.88 6.63 19.74
N ASN A 72 -6.54 5.34 19.63
CA ASN A 72 -6.59 4.42 20.77
C ASN A 72 -5.63 4.82 21.88
N THR A 73 -4.42 5.26 21.54
CA THR A 73 -3.43 5.73 22.53
C THR A 73 -3.93 6.98 23.25
N GLN A 74 -4.57 7.91 22.54
CA GLN A 74 -5.16 9.10 23.15
C GLN A 74 -6.35 8.76 24.05
N ALA A 75 -7.21 7.82 23.62
CA ALA A 75 -8.33 7.36 24.43
C ALA A 75 -7.87 6.71 25.73
N LEU A 76 -6.85 5.84 25.66
CA LEU A 76 -6.25 5.23 26.85
C LEU A 76 -5.70 6.28 27.82
N ARG A 77 -4.95 7.28 27.32
CA ARG A 77 -4.44 8.37 28.17
C ARG A 77 -5.57 9.11 28.87
N ARG A 78 -6.63 9.49 28.17
CA ARG A 78 -7.79 10.17 28.75
C ARG A 78 -8.47 9.33 29.84
N ASN A 79 -8.61 8.03 29.60
CA ASN A 79 -9.19 7.13 30.60
C ASN A 79 -8.30 7.04 31.84
N THR A 80 -6.99 6.86 31.68
CA THR A 80 -6.05 6.83 32.80
C THR A 80 -6.03 8.14 33.58
N ASP A 81 -6.06 9.29 32.90
CA ASP A 81 -6.12 10.60 33.57
C ASP A 81 -7.43 10.77 34.35
N THR A 82 -8.54 10.24 33.83
CA THR A 82 -9.84 10.25 34.51
C THR A 82 -9.82 9.37 35.75
N ASP A 83 -9.29 8.14 35.64
CA ASP A 83 -9.18 7.22 36.76
C ASP A 83 -8.30 7.79 37.89
N LEU A 84 -7.19 8.46 37.54
CA LEU A 84 -6.32 9.14 38.50
C LEU A 84 -7.02 10.31 39.21
N GLN A 85 -7.90 11.04 38.53
CA GLN A 85 -8.68 12.11 39.17
C GLN A 85 -9.71 11.55 40.16
N VAL A 86 -10.37 10.44 39.80
CA VAL A 86 -11.30 9.75 40.70
C VAL A 86 -10.56 9.22 41.93
N LEU A 87 -9.39 8.61 41.76
CA LEU A 87 -8.59 8.12 42.89
C LEU A 87 -8.17 9.24 43.84
N LYS A 88 -7.75 10.41 43.33
CA LYS A 88 -7.42 11.57 44.17
C LYS A 88 -8.62 12.12 44.94
N LEU A 89 -9.81 12.12 44.33
CA LEU A 89 -11.04 12.52 45.00
C LEU A 89 -11.41 11.54 46.11
N LEU A 90 -11.23 10.23 45.89
CA LEU A 90 -11.48 9.22 46.92
C LEU A 90 -10.48 9.35 48.08
N ASP A 91 -9.19 9.52 47.80
CA ASP A 91 -8.14 9.67 48.82
C ASP A 91 -8.45 10.84 49.77
N GLY A 92 -8.82 12.01 49.22
CA GLY A 92 -9.19 13.18 50.01
C GLY A 92 -10.54 13.08 50.75
N VAL A 93 -11.41 12.15 50.36
CA VAL A 93 -12.69 11.90 51.06
C VAL A 93 -12.49 10.96 52.26
N PHE A 94 -11.52 10.05 52.21
CA PHE A 94 -11.24 9.13 53.32
C PHE A 94 -10.27 9.68 54.37
N ASP A 95 -9.56 10.76 54.07
CA ASP A 95 -8.68 11.45 55.04
C ASP A 95 -9.44 12.40 56.00
N ASP A 96 -10.71 12.72 55.76
CA ASP A 96 -11.49 13.72 56.54
C ASP A 96 -12.40 13.12 57.63
N ASP A 97 -12.36 11.79 57.83
CA ASP A 97 -13.35 11.04 58.63
C ASP A 97 -12.79 10.40 59.92
N GLY A 98 -11.77 10.98 60.58
CA GLY A 98 -11.15 10.24 61.69
C GLY A 98 -10.33 10.94 62.78
N ASP A 99 -10.46 12.24 63.03
CA ASP A 99 -9.96 12.84 64.29
C ASP A 99 -11.06 13.66 64.98
N ALA A 100 -12.16 12.99 65.35
CA ALA A 100 -13.02 13.48 66.42
C ALA A 100 -12.51 12.92 67.74
N GLU A 101 -11.52 13.60 68.33
CA GLU A 101 -11.13 13.39 69.72
C GLU A 101 -12.37 13.56 70.61
N THR A 102 -12.86 12.46 71.17
CA THR A 102 -13.78 12.49 72.31
C THR A 102 -13.03 12.96 73.55
N GLU A 103 -13.07 14.26 73.83
CA GLU A 103 -12.94 14.80 75.18
C GLU A 103 -14.31 14.78 75.88
N GLU A 104 -14.53 13.81 76.77
CA GLU A 104 -15.19 14.00 78.09
C GLU A 104 -15.06 12.76 78.98
#